data_AF-A0A1T3CIS6-F1
#
_entry.id   AF-A0A1T3CIS6-F1
#
_cell.length_a   1.000
_cell.length_b   1.000
_cell.length_c   1.000
_cell.angle_alpha   90.00
_cell.angle_beta   90.00
_cell.angle_gamma   90.00
#
_symmetry.space_group_name_H-M   'P 1'
#
loop_
_entity.id
_entity.type
_entity.pdbx_description
1 polymer ?
#
loop_
_entity_poly.entity_id
_entity_poly.type
_entity_poly.pdbx_seq_one_letter_code
_entity_poly.pdbx_strand_id
1 'polypeptide(L)'
;MAKEWRDAFGKQNEDVILLSETPDGRQSLEFPAISRLDVLPLSSPGLKNRLFLLNNAIWPQLPTIVGYDQPSMNCLQITKSKNNNIVDISISLRLSMNQYANSSADIRESRIVWRAIQPISSSSTSTEMVYLSTLPIGWIPDNAMDLFQQFIAQIKTDWLEVCSRFGKHLSAQRLEQLALKGKPSSIIDCLAQDAQRLTVLRSDLAGQVYKAEEFMTKYCARYNADQIPKSLITLIKDDLETGISKEIENLALTLNDILQTEFALVSIYEARLSTKLAQNVMLLTYVSIFYLPLGFCAALWAIPDMTDMSTRMPFILTATVVSLVTLLVTFSLDRIAAIMLRVYQLLKDYIAKKCGRIAAKWKEWKKK
;
A
#
# COMPACT_ATOMS: atom_id res chain seq x y z
N MET A 1 -2.06 -27.77 -11.19
CA MET A 1 -2.80 -28.95 -11.69
C MET A 1 -3.56 -28.69 -12.99
N ALA A 2 -4.54 -27.77 -13.06
CA ALA A 2 -5.34 -27.60 -14.28
C ALA A 2 -4.49 -27.31 -15.53
N LYS A 3 -3.46 -26.46 -15.38
CA LYS A 3 -2.48 -26.17 -16.43
C LYS A 3 -1.62 -27.40 -16.78
N GLU A 4 -1.15 -28.13 -15.78
CA GLU A 4 -0.35 -29.36 -15.97
C GLU A 4 -1.14 -30.45 -16.69
N TRP A 5 -2.43 -30.61 -16.39
CA TRP A 5 -3.33 -31.51 -17.11
C TRP A 5 -3.53 -31.08 -18.57
N ARG A 6 -3.66 -29.77 -18.84
CA ARG A 6 -3.75 -29.29 -20.23
C ARG A 6 -2.44 -29.52 -20.98
N ASP A 7 -1.32 -29.18 -20.36
CA ASP A 7 0.02 -29.35 -20.94
C ASP A 7 0.32 -30.82 -21.22
N ALA A 8 -0.01 -31.73 -20.29
CA ALA A 8 0.20 -33.17 -20.43
C ALA A 8 -0.63 -33.81 -21.55
N PHE A 9 -1.83 -33.26 -21.83
CA PHE A 9 -2.73 -33.77 -22.86
C PHE A 9 -2.70 -32.95 -24.17
N GLY A 10 -1.75 -32.02 -24.31
CA GLY A 10 -1.58 -31.18 -25.50
C GLY A 10 -2.77 -30.26 -25.78
N LYS A 11 -3.46 -29.83 -24.72
CA LYS A 11 -4.67 -29.00 -24.77
C LYS A 11 -4.35 -27.52 -24.57
N GLN A 12 -5.16 -26.65 -25.15
CA GLN A 12 -4.99 -25.20 -25.04
C GLN A 12 -5.48 -24.70 -23.68
N ASN A 13 -5.04 -23.50 -23.25
CA ASN A 13 -5.48 -22.88 -21.99
C ASN A 13 -6.99 -22.58 -21.93
N GLU A 14 -7.67 -22.67 -23.07
CA GLU A 14 -9.11 -22.47 -23.21
C GLU A 14 -9.90 -23.79 -23.15
N ASP A 15 -9.23 -24.95 -23.07
CA ASP A 15 -9.93 -26.22 -22.98
C ASP A 15 -10.48 -26.45 -21.56
N VAL A 16 -11.76 -26.82 -21.51
CA VAL A 16 -12.48 -27.17 -20.28
C VAL A 16 -12.06 -28.56 -19.84
N ILE A 17 -11.78 -28.72 -18.56
CA ILE A 17 -11.46 -30.02 -17.97
C ILE A 17 -12.67 -30.47 -17.15
N LEU A 18 -13.18 -31.66 -17.43
CA LEU A 18 -14.20 -32.32 -16.64
C LEU A 18 -13.55 -33.48 -15.87
N LEU A 19 -13.64 -33.39 -14.55
CA LEU A 19 -13.33 -34.48 -13.63
C LEU A 19 -14.65 -35.05 -13.13
N SER A 20 -14.88 -36.33 -13.31
CA SER A 20 -16.10 -36.98 -12.82
C SER A 20 -15.80 -38.28 -12.08
N GLU A 21 -16.61 -38.56 -11.06
CA GLU A 21 -16.49 -39.73 -10.21
C GLU A 21 -17.77 -40.58 -10.26
N THR A 22 -17.60 -41.85 -10.65
CA THR A 22 -18.68 -42.84 -10.60
C THR A 22 -18.91 -43.34 -9.16
N PRO A 23 -20.11 -43.86 -8.83
CA PRO A 23 -20.41 -44.41 -7.50
C PRO A 23 -19.47 -45.56 -7.10
N ASP A 24 -18.80 -46.20 -8.05
CA ASP A 24 -17.77 -47.23 -7.82
C ASP A 24 -16.38 -46.66 -7.46
N GLY A 25 -16.26 -45.33 -7.35
CA GLY A 25 -15.00 -44.63 -7.06
C GLY A 25 -14.04 -44.52 -8.24
N ARG A 26 -14.49 -44.82 -9.48
CA ARG A 26 -13.65 -44.61 -10.67
C ARG A 26 -13.71 -43.15 -11.08
N GLN A 27 -12.52 -42.56 -11.20
CA GLN A 27 -12.35 -41.20 -11.68
C GLN A 27 -12.10 -41.19 -13.19
N SER A 28 -12.76 -40.28 -13.90
CA SER A 28 -12.54 -40.05 -15.33
C SER A 28 -12.22 -38.59 -15.60
N LEU A 29 -11.34 -38.39 -16.58
CA LEU A 29 -10.90 -37.08 -17.07
C LEU A 29 -11.40 -36.93 -18.51
N GLU A 30 -12.19 -35.90 -18.76
CA GLU A 30 -12.71 -35.58 -20.09
C GLU A 30 -12.43 -34.13 -20.45
N PHE A 31 -12.32 -33.85 -21.75
CA PHE A 31 -12.14 -32.50 -22.29
C PHE A 31 -13.33 -32.14 -23.20
N PRO A 32 -14.47 -31.74 -22.63
CA PRO A 32 -15.66 -31.41 -23.41
C PRO A 32 -15.46 -30.10 -24.19
N ALA A 33 -16.02 -30.04 -25.41
CA ALA A 33 -16.07 -28.81 -26.18
C ALA A 33 -17.00 -27.78 -25.53
N ILE A 34 -16.62 -26.49 -25.56
CA ILE A 34 -17.36 -25.37 -24.95
C ILE A 34 -18.83 -25.35 -25.41
N SER A 35 -19.09 -25.66 -26.69
CA SER A 35 -20.43 -25.73 -27.30
C SER A 35 -21.36 -26.80 -26.71
N ARG A 36 -20.83 -27.77 -25.94
CA ARG A 36 -21.62 -28.82 -25.28
C ARG A 36 -21.95 -28.50 -23.82
N LEU A 37 -21.46 -27.39 -23.25
CA LEU A 37 -21.85 -26.98 -21.89
C LEU A 37 -23.32 -26.54 -21.80
N ASP A 38 -23.92 -26.12 -22.91
CA ASP A 38 -25.36 -25.85 -23.02
C ASP A 38 -26.23 -27.12 -22.94
N VAL A 39 -25.66 -28.30 -23.21
CA VAL A 39 -26.41 -29.54 -23.50
C VAL A 39 -25.97 -30.72 -22.64
N LEU A 40 -24.93 -30.60 -21.81
CA LEU A 40 -24.60 -31.66 -20.87
C LEU A 40 -25.81 -31.86 -19.95
N PRO A 41 -26.48 -33.02 -19.96
CA PRO A 41 -27.54 -33.27 -19.01
C PRO A 41 -26.85 -33.27 -17.64
N LEU A 42 -27.07 -32.20 -16.88
CA LEU A 42 -26.70 -32.12 -15.46
C LEU A 42 -27.33 -33.25 -14.64
N SER A 43 -28.21 -34.05 -15.25
CA SER A 43 -28.80 -35.28 -14.76
C SER A 43 -28.43 -36.43 -15.70
N SER A 44 -27.26 -37.05 -15.52
CA SER A 44 -27.00 -38.37 -16.08
C SER A 44 -27.03 -39.35 -14.91
N PRO A 45 -27.96 -40.32 -14.88
CA PRO A 45 -28.13 -41.19 -13.74
C PRO A 45 -26.83 -41.98 -13.49
N GLY A 46 -26.26 -41.86 -12.29
CA GLY A 46 -25.14 -42.68 -11.83
C GLY A 46 -23.77 -42.01 -11.72
N LEU A 47 -23.67 -40.70 -11.54
CA LEU A 47 -22.39 -40.00 -11.24
C LEU A 47 -22.56 -39.16 -9.97
N LYS A 48 -21.65 -39.32 -8.99
CA LYS A 48 -21.81 -38.76 -7.63
C LYS A 48 -21.34 -37.30 -7.56
N ASN A 49 -20.18 -36.99 -8.14
CA ASN A 49 -19.57 -35.66 -8.12
C ASN A 49 -18.97 -35.31 -9.49
N ARG A 50 -19.13 -34.06 -9.93
CA ARG A 50 -18.54 -33.52 -11.18
C ARG A 50 -17.87 -32.18 -10.91
N LEU A 51 -16.62 -32.02 -11.34
CA LEU A 51 -15.87 -30.77 -11.27
C LEU A 51 -15.44 -30.32 -12.66
N PHE A 52 -15.88 -29.12 -13.06
CA PHE A 52 -15.48 -28.44 -14.27
C PHE A 52 -14.41 -27.39 -13.94
N LEU A 53 -13.20 -27.54 -14.48
CA LEU A 53 -12.13 -26.54 -14.38
C LEU A 53 -12.14 -25.67 -15.64
N LEU A 54 -12.45 -24.40 -15.46
CA LEU A 54 -12.66 -23.43 -16.53
C LEU A 54 -11.61 -22.33 -16.50
N ASN A 55 -11.41 -21.69 -17.65
CA ASN A 55 -10.67 -20.44 -17.72
C ASN A 55 -11.63 -19.25 -17.53
N ASN A 56 -11.17 -18.18 -16.89
CA ASN A 56 -11.94 -16.95 -16.67
C ASN A 56 -12.50 -16.36 -17.98
N ALA A 57 -11.82 -16.54 -19.11
CA ALA A 57 -12.26 -16.05 -20.42
C ALA A 57 -13.56 -16.72 -20.93
N ILE A 58 -13.84 -17.95 -20.49
CA ILE A 58 -14.97 -18.78 -20.95
C ILE A 58 -16.18 -18.58 -20.03
N TRP A 59 -15.94 -18.02 -18.85
CA TRP A 59 -16.97 -17.78 -17.84
C TRP A 59 -18.19 -16.96 -18.32
N PRO A 60 -18.04 -15.87 -19.10
CA PRO A 60 -19.20 -15.13 -19.62
C PRO A 60 -19.99 -15.90 -20.69
N GLN A 61 -19.43 -16.99 -21.25
CA GLN A 61 -20.06 -17.79 -22.29
C GLN A 61 -20.88 -18.97 -21.74
N LEU A 62 -20.79 -19.26 -20.43
CA LEU A 62 -21.61 -20.28 -19.78
C LEU A 62 -23.08 -19.83 -19.80
N PRO A 63 -24.08 -20.73 -19.86
CA PRO A 63 -25.49 -20.37 -19.77
C PRO A 63 -25.94 -20.20 -18.31
N THR A 64 -26.63 -19.10 -18.02
CA THR A 64 -27.44 -18.78 -16.82
C THR A 64 -27.13 -19.58 -15.54
N ILE A 65 -25.89 -19.46 -15.06
CA ILE A 65 -25.56 -19.76 -13.67
C ILE A 65 -25.38 -18.41 -12.98
N VAL A 66 -26.00 -18.28 -11.82
CA VAL A 66 -26.20 -17.06 -11.03
C VAL A 66 -24.99 -16.12 -11.00
N GLY A 67 -25.27 -14.85 -11.31
CA GLY A 67 -24.37 -13.72 -11.04
C GLY A 67 -23.31 -13.48 -12.12
N TYR A 68 -23.72 -12.88 -13.25
CA TYR A 68 -22.79 -12.33 -14.25
C TYR A 68 -22.19 -10.98 -13.86
N ASP A 69 -22.60 -10.41 -12.73
CA ASP A 69 -22.08 -9.12 -12.30
C ASP A 69 -20.56 -9.23 -12.13
N GLN A 70 -19.83 -8.31 -12.76
CA GLN A 70 -18.39 -8.27 -12.61
C GLN A 70 -18.06 -8.14 -11.11
N PRO A 71 -17.23 -9.03 -10.55
CA PRO A 71 -16.91 -8.96 -9.15
C PRO A 71 -16.27 -7.61 -8.84
N SER A 72 -16.83 -6.97 -7.81
CA SER A 72 -16.29 -5.73 -7.25
C SER A 72 -14.87 -6.00 -6.77
N MET A 73 -13.96 -5.08 -7.09
CA MET A 73 -12.56 -5.18 -6.72
C MET A 73 -12.37 -5.39 -5.23
N ASN A 74 -11.47 -6.31 -4.90
CA ASN A 74 -11.02 -6.67 -3.55
C ASN A 74 -12.15 -7.06 -2.59
N CYS A 75 -13.31 -7.46 -3.11
CA CYS A 75 -14.45 -7.82 -2.29
C CYS A 75 -14.87 -9.25 -2.57
N LEU A 76 -15.08 -10.03 -1.50
CA LEU A 76 -15.71 -11.34 -1.62
C LEU A 76 -17.19 -11.14 -1.97
N GLN A 77 -17.58 -11.63 -3.14
CA GLN A 77 -18.97 -11.63 -3.58
C GLN A 77 -19.54 -13.04 -3.51
N ILE A 78 -20.68 -13.16 -2.85
CA ILE A 78 -21.39 -14.41 -2.66
C ILE A 78 -22.82 -14.18 -3.13
N THR A 79 -23.21 -14.87 -4.20
CA THR A 79 -24.56 -14.81 -4.75
C THR A 79 -25.21 -16.18 -4.62
N LYS A 80 -26.50 -16.15 -4.30
CA LYS A 80 -27.31 -17.36 -4.14
C LYS A 80 -28.59 -17.17 -4.94
N SER A 81 -28.90 -18.15 -5.79
CA SER A 81 -30.23 -18.27 -6.38
C SER A 81 -30.84 -19.60 -6.02
N LYS A 82 -32.16 -19.60 -5.91
CA LYS A 82 -32.95 -20.81 -5.74
C LYS A 82 -34.03 -20.81 -6.80
N ASN A 83 -34.02 -21.83 -7.66
CA ASN A 83 -35.07 -22.07 -8.64
C ASN A 83 -35.63 -23.49 -8.42
N ASN A 84 -36.85 -23.58 -7.89
CA ASN A 84 -37.49 -24.84 -7.49
C ASN A 84 -36.59 -25.68 -6.56
N ASN A 85 -36.12 -26.83 -7.06
CA ASN A 85 -35.26 -27.78 -6.34
C ASN A 85 -33.76 -27.56 -6.58
N ILE A 86 -33.41 -26.56 -7.38
CA ILE A 86 -32.02 -26.24 -7.72
C ILE A 86 -31.58 -25.04 -6.88
N VAL A 87 -30.49 -25.21 -6.16
CA VAL A 87 -29.81 -24.13 -5.43
C VAL A 87 -28.45 -23.90 -6.06
N ASP A 88 -28.25 -22.71 -6.60
CA ASP A 88 -26.99 -22.27 -7.18
C ASP A 88 -26.32 -21.29 -6.23
N ILE A 89 -25.07 -21.57 -5.87
CA ILE A 89 -24.23 -20.68 -5.06
C ILE A 89 -22.97 -20.36 -5.85
N SER A 90 -22.72 -19.06 -6.02
CA SER A 90 -21.58 -18.52 -6.74
C SER A 90 -20.75 -17.63 -5.82
N ILE A 91 -19.45 -17.93 -5.73
CA ILE A 91 -18.49 -17.18 -4.95
C ILE A 91 -17.38 -16.70 -5.88
N SER A 92 -17.10 -15.40 -5.83
CA SER A 92 -16.05 -14.78 -6.62
C SER A 92 -15.23 -13.81 -5.80
N LEU A 93 -13.93 -13.77 -6.11
CA LEU A 93 -13.01 -12.76 -5.62
C LEU A 93 -12.17 -12.27 -6.79
N ARG A 94 -12.11 -10.94 -6.93
CA ARG A 94 -11.19 -10.27 -7.82
C ARG A 94 -10.22 -9.45 -6.98
N LEU A 95 -8.94 -9.81 -6.99
CA LEU A 95 -7.88 -9.18 -6.22
C LEU A 95 -6.99 -8.37 -7.14
N SER A 96 -6.75 -7.11 -6.79
CA SER A 96 -5.77 -6.24 -7.45
C SER A 96 -5.03 -5.40 -6.42
N MET A 97 -3.72 -5.30 -6.62
CA MET A 97 -2.87 -4.37 -5.88
C MET A 97 -3.04 -2.94 -6.36
N ASN A 98 -3.31 -2.78 -7.66
CA ASN A 98 -3.46 -1.49 -8.32
C ASN A 98 -4.93 -1.26 -8.64
N GLN A 99 -5.66 -0.60 -7.75
CA GLN A 99 -7.00 -0.11 -8.07
C GLN A 99 -7.00 0.93 -9.22
N TYR A 100 -5.82 1.45 -9.62
CA TYR A 100 -5.68 2.58 -10.55
C TYR A 100 -4.63 2.40 -11.67
N ALA A 101 -3.92 1.26 -11.74
CA ALA A 101 -3.06 0.99 -12.89
C ALA A 101 -3.90 0.28 -13.96
N ASN A 102 -4.09 0.92 -15.11
CA ASN A 102 -4.80 0.39 -16.29
C ASN A 102 -4.13 -0.86 -16.93
N SER A 103 -3.20 -1.51 -16.22
CA SER A 103 -2.56 -2.74 -16.64
C SER A 103 -3.45 -3.93 -16.25
N SER A 104 -4.14 -4.50 -17.23
CA SER A 104 -4.94 -5.73 -17.09
C SER A 104 -4.14 -6.96 -16.64
N ALA A 105 -2.81 -6.89 -16.66
CA ALA A 105 -1.91 -8.00 -16.34
C ALA A 105 -1.79 -8.33 -14.84
N ASP A 106 -2.35 -7.50 -13.95
CA ASP A 106 -2.16 -7.61 -12.49
C ASP A 106 -3.43 -8.06 -11.75
N ILE A 107 -4.53 -8.30 -12.48
CA ILE A 107 -5.82 -8.66 -11.90
C ILE A 107 -5.89 -10.17 -11.74
N ARG A 108 -6.01 -10.64 -10.50
CA ARG A 108 -6.28 -12.04 -10.18
C ARG A 108 -7.75 -12.23 -9.92
N GLU A 109 -8.34 -13.21 -10.57
CA GLU A 109 -9.76 -13.49 -10.45
C GLU A 109 -9.98 -14.97 -10.24
N SER A 110 -10.61 -15.29 -9.12
CA SER A 110 -10.90 -16.64 -8.67
C SER A 110 -12.41 -16.76 -8.49
N ARG A 111 -13.02 -17.76 -9.13
CA ARG A 111 -14.46 -18.02 -9.08
C ARG A 111 -14.72 -19.50 -8.83
N ILE A 112 -15.65 -19.77 -7.93
CA ILE A 112 -16.18 -21.11 -7.71
C ILE A 112 -17.71 -21.04 -7.70
N VAL A 113 -18.33 -22.06 -8.27
CA VAL A 113 -19.78 -22.19 -8.29
C VAL A 113 -20.14 -23.63 -8.03
N TRP A 114 -21.20 -23.85 -7.27
CA TRP A 114 -21.79 -25.16 -7.19
C TRP A 114 -23.30 -25.10 -7.26
N ARG A 115 -23.83 -26.15 -7.86
CA ARG A 115 -25.26 -26.38 -8.02
C ARG A 115 -25.63 -27.61 -7.22
N ALA A 116 -26.52 -27.41 -6.26
CA ALA A 116 -27.12 -28.46 -5.45
C ALA A 116 -28.52 -28.77 -5.98
N ILE A 117 -28.76 -30.02 -6.37
CA ILE A 117 -30.08 -30.49 -6.84
C ILE A 117 -30.72 -31.31 -5.73
N GLN A 118 -31.81 -30.81 -5.13
CA GLN A 118 -32.57 -31.56 -4.15
C GLN A 118 -33.49 -32.59 -4.83
N PRO A 119 -33.44 -33.87 -4.42
CA PRO A 119 -34.31 -34.89 -4.98
C PRO A 119 -35.78 -34.62 -4.65
N ILE A 120 -36.67 -34.91 -5.61
CA ILE A 120 -38.12 -34.65 -5.54
C ILE A 120 -38.85 -35.67 -4.62
N SER A 121 -38.28 -36.86 -4.40
CA SER A 121 -38.86 -37.93 -3.59
C SER A 121 -38.08 -38.19 -2.30
N SER A 122 -38.81 -38.43 -1.21
CA SER A 122 -38.33 -38.65 0.17
C SER A 122 -37.43 -39.88 0.41
N SER A 123 -37.01 -40.59 -0.64
CA SER A 123 -36.28 -41.87 -0.54
C SER A 123 -34.79 -41.79 -0.87
N SER A 124 -34.28 -40.66 -1.40
CA SER A 124 -32.86 -40.49 -1.71
C SER A 124 -32.26 -39.33 -0.92
N THR A 125 -31.28 -39.59 -0.07
CA THR A 125 -30.56 -38.59 0.73
C THR A 125 -29.43 -37.88 -0.02
N SER A 126 -29.11 -38.33 -1.24
CA SER A 126 -27.97 -37.83 -2.01
C SER A 126 -28.39 -36.62 -2.85
N THR A 127 -27.89 -35.44 -2.46
CA THR A 127 -27.96 -34.23 -3.29
C THR A 127 -26.91 -34.37 -4.38
N GLU A 128 -27.32 -34.43 -5.64
CA GLU A 128 -26.36 -34.36 -6.76
C GLU A 128 -25.74 -32.96 -6.78
N MET A 129 -24.40 -32.92 -6.78
CA MET A 129 -23.62 -31.68 -6.75
C MET A 129 -22.79 -31.55 -8.03
N VAL A 130 -22.95 -30.42 -8.71
CA VAL A 130 -22.11 -30.05 -9.85
C VAL A 130 -21.27 -28.84 -9.46
N TYR A 131 -19.95 -28.96 -9.61
CA TYR A 131 -18.97 -27.95 -9.23
C TYR A 131 -18.33 -27.34 -10.48
N LEU A 132 -18.21 -26.02 -10.50
CA LEU A 132 -17.44 -25.27 -11.49
C LEU A 132 -16.39 -24.44 -10.75
N SER A 133 -15.17 -24.43 -11.24
CA SER A 133 -14.06 -23.76 -10.57
C SER A 133 -13.09 -23.18 -11.59
N THR A 134 -12.56 -22.00 -11.32
CA THR A 134 -11.44 -21.41 -12.08
C THR A 134 -10.11 -21.57 -11.35
N LEU A 135 -10.09 -22.34 -10.26
CA LEU A 135 -8.90 -22.56 -9.45
C LEU A 135 -7.84 -23.38 -10.21
N PRO A 136 -6.55 -23.04 -10.06
CA PRO A 136 -5.45 -23.75 -10.72
C PRO A 136 -5.17 -25.14 -10.10
N ILE A 137 -5.62 -25.34 -8.87
CA ILE A 137 -5.57 -26.59 -8.11
C ILE A 137 -7.01 -27.01 -7.87
N GLY A 138 -7.35 -28.23 -8.25
CA GLY A 138 -8.69 -28.77 -8.07
C GLY A 138 -8.67 -30.28 -8.08
N TRP A 139 -9.08 -30.88 -6.96
CA TRP A 139 -9.54 -32.27 -6.90
C TRP A 139 -11.07 -32.27 -6.80
N ILE A 140 -11.69 -33.38 -7.18
CA ILE A 140 -13.14 -33.54 -7.05
C ILE A 140 -13.50 -33.39 -5.57
N PRO A 141 -14.28 -32.35 -5.19
CA PRO A 141 -14.54 -32.07 -3.79
C PRO A 141 -15.59 -33.04 -3.24
N ASP A 142 -15.38 -33.51 -2.00
CA ASP A 142 -16.32 -34.40 -1.32
C ASP A 142 -17.65 -33.69 -0.98
N ASN A 143 -17.57 -32.40 -0.68
CA ASN A 143 -18.70 -31.53 -0.36
C ASN A 143 -18.37 -30.09 -0.81
N ALA A 144 -19.39 -29.24 -0.94
CA ALA A 144 -19.24 -27.82 -1.26
C ALA A 144 -18.29 -27.07 -0.31
N MET A 145 -18.18 -27.50 0.95
CA MET A 145 -17.24 -26.90 1.90
C MET A 145 -15.78 -27.26 1.60
N ASP A 146 -15.51 -28.43 1.00
CA ASP A 146 -14.16 -28.77 0.55
C ASP A 146 -13.75 -27.90 -0.64
N LEU A 147 -14.66 -27.65 -1.58
CA LEU A 147 -14.42 -26.68 -2.66
C LEU A 147 -14.19 -25.26 -2.11
N PHE A 148 -14.96 -24.86 -1.09
CA PHE A 148 -14.75 -23.57 -0.43
C PHE A 148 -13.40 -23.53 0.30
N GLN A 149 -12.94 -24.64 0.90
CA GLN A 149 -11.61 -24.73 1.50
C GLN A 149 -10.51 -24.53 0.45
N GLN A 150 -10.61 -25.19 -0.70
CA GLN A 150 -9.69 -25.02 -1.82
C GLN A 150 -9.66 -23.56 -2.31
N PHE A 151 -10.81 -22.91 -2.35
CA PHE A 151 -10.92 -21.50 -2.72
C PHE A 151 -10.23 -20.57 -1.71
N ILE A 152 -10.45 -20.74 -0.40
CA ILE A 152 -9.75 -19.95 0.63
C ILE A 152 -8.24 -20.17 0.56
N ALA A 153 -7.79 -21.41 0.33
CA ALA A 153 -6.37 -21.71 0.16
C ALA A 153 -5.77 -20.96 -1.04
N GLN A 154 -6.50 -20.87 -2.16
CA GLN A 154 -6.05 -20.07 -3.31
C GLN A 154 -6.02 -18.57 -2.98
N ILE A 155 -7.05 -18.05 -2.30
CA ILE A 155 -7.08 -16.63 -1.88
C ILE A 155 -5.86 -16.29 -1.03
N LYS A 156 -5.48 -17.19 -0.10
CA LYS A 156 -4.27 -17.04 0.70
C LYS A 156 -3.03 -16.89 -0.19
N THR A 157 -2.86 -17.77 -1.17
CA THR A 157 -1.73 -17.70 -2.10
C THR A 157 -1.72 -16.41 -2.90
N ASP A 158 -2.88 -15.96 -3.39
CA ASP A 158 -3.00 -14.72 -4.14
C ASP A 158 -2.63 -13.50 -3.27
N TRP A 159 -3.08 -13.45 -2.01
CA TRP A 159 -2.69 -12.41 -1.06
C TRP A 159 -1.20 -12.41 -0.71
N LEU A 160 -0.59 -13.59 -0.51
CA LEU A 160 0.85 -13.68 -0.25
C LEU A 160 1.67 -13.16 -1.43
N GLU A 161 1.21 -13.40 -2.66
CA GLU A 161 1.86 -12.87 -3.85
C GLU A 161 1.72 -11.34 -3.93
N VAL A 162 0.54 -10.81 -3.63
CA VAL A 162 0.27 -9.37 -3.52
C VAL A 162 1.22 -8.72 -2.49
N CYS A 163 1.35 -9.30 -1.30
CA CYS A 163 2.31 -8.84 -0.28
C CYS A 163 3.76 -8.93 -0.78
N SER A 164 4.15 -10.02 -1.45
CA SER A 164 5.50 -10.21 -2.01
C SER A 164 5.84 -9.15 -3.06
N ARG A 165 4.90 -8.83 -3.96
CA ARG A 165 5.07 -7.79 -4.98
C ARG A 165 5.24 -6.42 -4.35
N PHE A 166 4.43 -6.08 -3.35
CA PHE A 166 4.57 -4.83 -2.62
C PHE A 166 5.91 -4.74 -1.87
N GLY A 167 6.35 -5.84 -1.26
CA GLY A 167 7.69 -5.91 -0.65
C GLY A 167 8.83 -5.63 -1.65
N LYS A 168 8.72 -6.15 -2.89
CA LYS A 168 9.68 -5.85 -3.97
C LYS A 168 9.62 -4.38 -4.42
N HIS A 169 8.43 -3.78 -4.45
CA HIS A 169 8.28 -2.36 -4.75
C HIS A 169 8.93 -1.49 -3.67
N LEU A 170 8.68 -1.78 -2.39
CA LEU A 170 9.32 -1.06 -1.28
C LEU A 170 10.85 -1.22 -1.29
N SER A 171 11.37 -2.39 -1.65
CA SER A 171 12.82 -2.57 -1.74
C SER A 171 13.43 -1.79 -2.90
N ALA A 172 12.73 -1.67 -4.03
CA ALA A 172 13.13 -0.81 -5.14
C ALA A 172 13.12 0.68 -4.74
N GLN A 173 12.07 1.15 -4.06
CA GLN A 173 11.98 2.50 -3.50
C GLN A 173 13.15 2.78 -2.54
N ARG A 174 13.49 1.82 -1.68
CA ARG A 174 14.64 1.94 -0.77
C ARG A 174 15.98 2.05 -1.51
N LEU A 175 16.15 1.40 -2.65
CA LEU A 175 17.37 1.58 -3.47
C LEU A 175 17.42 2.97 -4.10
N GLU A 176 16.27 3.46 -4.59
CA GLU A 176 16.15 4.80 -5.17
C GLU A 176 16.42 5.90 -4.13
N GLN A 177 15.87 5.75 -2.92
CA GLN A 177 16.17 6.55 -1.74
C GLN A 177 17.68 6.73 -1.52
N LEU A 178 18.39 5.60 -1.46
CA LEU A 178 19.83 5.57 -1.19
C LEU A 178 20.64 6.25 -2.31
N ALA A 179 20.14 6.19 -3.55
CA ALA A 179 20.76 6.87 -4.69
C ALA A 179 20.56 8.39 -4.65
N LEU A 180 19.37 8.85 -4.25
CA LEU A 180 19.00 10.27 -4.26
C LEU A 180 19.55 11.08 -3.08
N LYS A 181 19.90 10.43 -1.95
CA LYS A 181 20.56 11.04 -0.78
C LYS A 181 19.86 12.32 -0.27
N GLY A 182 18.53 12.30 -0.21
CA GLY A 182 17.71 13.40 0.29
C GLY A 182 17.46 14.54 -0.69
N LYS A 183 17.81 14.39 -1.98
CA LYS A 183 17.36 15.34 -3.01
C LYS A 183 15.83 15.31 -3.11
N PRO A 184 15.17 16.46 -3.31
CA PRO A 184 13.71 16.51 -3.45
C PRO A 184 13.28 15.60 -4.60
N SER A 185 12.35 14.68 -4.30
CA SER A 185 11.84 13.65 -5.18
C SER A 185 10.37 13.39 -4.85
N SER A 186 9.60 12.87 -5.82
CA SER A 186 8.23 12.40 -5.64
C SER A 186 8.12 11.14 -4.76
N ILE A 187 9.23 10.66 -4.17
CA ILE A 187 9.26 9.49 -3.29
C ILE A 187 8.36 9.67 -2.07
N ILE A 188 8.35 10.84 -1.41
CA ILE A 188 7.51 11.07 -0.23
C ILE A 188 6.03 10.93 -0.59
N ASP A 189 5.61 11.51 -1.71
CA ASP A 189 4.24 11.40 -2.20
C ASP A 189 3.88 9.95 -2.58
N CYS A 190 4.83 9.23 -3.21
CA CYS A 190 4.66 7.81 -3.53
C CYS A 190 4.50 6.95 -2.27
N LEU A 191 5.36 7.13 -1.26
CA LEU A 191 5.31 6.41 0.01
C LEU A 191 4.03 6.71 0.80
N ALA A 192 3.57 7.97 0.77
CA ALA A 192 2.30 8.34 1.38
C ALA A 192 1.11 7.64 0.70
N GLN A 193 1.10 7.57 -0.64
CA GLN A 193 0.09 6.81 -1.39
C GLN A 193 0.16 5.31 -1.06
N ASP A 194 1.37 4.76 -0.95
CA ASP A 194 1.58 3.35 -0.61
C ASP A 194 1.08 3.01 0.81
N ALA A 195 1.21 3.92 1.78
CA ALA A 195 0.63 3.77 3.12
C ALA A 195 -0.90 3.76 3.08
N GLN A 196 -1.50 4.64 2.27
CA GLN A 196 -2.95 4.64 2.05
C GLN A 196 -3.42 3.32 1.44
N ARG A 197 -2.70 2.80 0.43
CA ARG A 197 -3.01 1.52 -0.23
C ARG A 197 -2.97 0.35 0.74
N LEU A 198 -1.95 0.25 1.59
CA LEU A 198 -1.87 -0.80 2.62
C LEU A 198 -3.05 -0.75 3.59
N THR A 199 -3.51 0.44 3.96
CA THR A 199 -4.66 0.61 4.84
C THR A 199 -5.95 0.10 4.20
N VAL A 200 -6.17 0.42 2.91
CA VAL A 200 -7.30 -0.09 2.13
C VAL A 200 -7.24 -1.61 2.01
N LEU A 201 -6.08 -2.18 1.67
CA LEU A 201 -5.90 -3.63 1.56
C LEU A 201 -6.17 -4.36 2.89
N ARG A 202 -5.74 -3.79 4.01
CA ARG A 202 -6.05 -4.34 5.34
C ARG A 202 -7.56 -4.37 5.61
N SER A 203 -8.26 -3.30 5.23
CA SER A 203 -9.72 -3.22 5.33
C SER A 203 -10.41 -4.24 4.40
N ASP A 204 -9.92 -4.38 3.18
CA ASP A 204 -10.43 -5.33 2.19
C ASP A 204 -10.28 -6.78 2.69
N LEU A 205 -9.11 -7.14 3.23
CA LEU A 205 -8.87 -8.45 3.84
C LEU A 205 -9.84 -8.72 4.99
N ALA A 206 -10.00 -7.78 5.92
CA ALA A 206 -10.94 -7.93 7.04
C ALA A 206 -12.38 -8.11 6.56
N GLY A 207 -12.79 -7.37 5.53
CA GLY A 207 -14.11 -7.53 4.91
C GLY A 207 -14.30 -8.89 4.24
N GLN A 208 -13.26 -9.44 3.59
CA GLN A 208 -13.28 -10.77 2.99
C GLN A 208 -13.39 -11.87 4.05
N VAL A 209 -12.60 -11.80 5.13
CA VAL A 209 -12.64 -12.75 6.25
C VAL A 209 -14.03 -12.76 6.88
N TYR A 210 -14.57 -11.58 7.21
CA TYR A 210 -15.91 -11.46 7.80
C TYR A 210 -17.00 -12.11 6.94
N LYS A 211 -17.00 -11.83 5.62
CA LYS A 211 -17.97 -12.42 4.69
C LYS A 211 -17.80 -13.94 4.55
N ALA A 212 -16.57 -14.43 4.58
CA ALA A 212 -16.29 -15.87 4.53
C ALA A 212 -16.81 -16.58 5.79
N GLU A 213 -16.61 -15.99 6.97
CA GLU A 213 -17.13 -16.51 8.24
C GLU A 213 -18.66 -16.48 8.30
N GLU A 214 -19.27 -15.36 7.89
CA GLU A 214 -20.71 -15.23 7.82
C GLU A 214 -21.33 -16.25 6.86
N PHE A 215 -20.70 -16.47 5.71
CA PHE A 215 -21.14 -17.48 4.76
C PHE A 215 -21.03 -18.90 5.32
N MET A 216 -19.88 -19.25 5.90
CA MET A 216 -19.62 -20.56 6.49
C MET A 216 -20.67 -20.89 7.57
N THR A 217 -20.91 -19.96 8.50
CA THR A 217 -21.88 -20.16 9.58
C THR A 217 -23.31 -20.35 9.04
N LYS A 218 -23.75 -19.49 8.09
CA LYS A 218 -25.07 -19.61 7.45
C LYS A 218 -25.23 -20.87 6.62
N TYR A 219 -24.17 -21.32 5.94
CA TYR A 219 -24.20 -22.52 5.10
C TYR A 219 -24.25 -23.78 5.97
N CYS A 220 -23.40 -23.88 7.00
CA CYS A 220 -23.36 -25.02 7.90
C CYS A 220 -24.67 -25.20 8.67
N ALA A 221 -25.30 -24.11 9.12
CA ALA A 221 -26.60 -24.13 9.78
C ALA A 221 -27.74 -24.66 8.90
N ARG A 222 -27.59 -24.56 7.57
CA ARG A 222 -28.66 -24.91 6.63
C ARG A 222 -28.47 -26.27 5.95
N TYR A 223 -27.23 -26.71 5.75
CA TYR A 223 -26.93 -27.87 4.90
C TYR A 223 -26.03 -28.93 5.54
N ASN A 224 -25.25 -28.60 6.58
CA ASN A 224 -24.28 -29.52 7.20
C ASN A 224 -24.51 -29.78 8.69
N ALA A 225 -25.76 -29.63 9.17
CA ALA A 225 -26.14 -29.93 10.56
C ALA A 225 -25.20 -29.27 11.60
N ASP A 226 -24.84 -28.00 11.37
CA ASP A 226 -23.95 -27.19 12.24
C ASP A 226 -22.52 -27.73 12.44
N GLN A 227 -22.10 -28.76 11.72
CA GLN A 227 -20.71 -29.23 11.76
C GLN A 227 -19.84 -28.35 10.86
N ILE A 228 -19.21 -27.34 11.48
CA ILE A 228 -18.23 -26.50 10.81
C ILE A 228 -16.89 -27.26 10.74
N PRO A 229 -16.29 -27.43 9.55
CA PRO A 229 -14.99 -28.08 9.43
C PRO A 229 -13.92 -27.29 10.21
N LYS A 230 -13.31 -27.92 11.22
CA LYS A 230 -12.25 -27.29 12.03
C LYS A 230 -11.07 -26.83 11.16
N SER A 231 -10.73 -27.60 10.13
CA SER A 231 -9.69 -27.27 9.15
C SER A 231 -9.94 -25.94 8.44
N LEU A 232 -11.19 -25.63 8.15
CA LEU A 232 -11.58 -24.42 7.44
C LEU A 232 -11.57 -23.21 8.37
N ILE A 233 -11.96 -23.38 9.64
CA ILE A 233 -11.83 -22.33 10.66
C ILE A 233 -10.37 -21.96 10.86
N THR A 234 -9.48 -22.95 11.03
CA THR A 234 -8.04 -22.70 11.19
C THR A 234 -7.44 -22.03 9.96
N LEU A 235 -7.86 -22.43 8.76
CA LEU A 235 -7.39 -21.81 7.52
C LEU A 235 -7.82 -20.34 7.37
N ILE A 236 -9.06 -20.02 7.75
CA ILE A 236 -9.56 -18.63 7.66
C ILE A 236 -8.95 -17.76 8.76
N LYS A 237 -8.93 -18.22 10.01
CA LYS A 237 -8.46 -17.40 11.13
C LYS A 237 -6.95 -17.35 11.22
N ASP A 238 -6.30 -18.49 11.33
CA ASP A 238 -4.86 -18.50 11.61
C ASP A 238 -4.09 -18.15 10.33
N ASP A 239 -4.41 -18.79 9.22
CA ASP A 239 -3.60 -18.67 8.01
C ASP A 239 -3.94 -17.43 7.16
N LEU A 240 -5.22 -17.15 6.95
CA LEU A 240 -5.67 -16.02 6.13
C LEU A 240 -5.68 -14.72 6.94
N GLU A 241 -6.44 -14.65 8.04
CA GLU A 241 -6.57 -13.43 8.83
C GLU A 241 -5.26 -13.10 9.55
N THR A 242 -4.76 -13.96 10.45
CA THR A 242 -3.57 -13.61 11.24
C THR A 242 -2.29 -13.65 10.41
N GLY A 243 -2.15 -14.64 9.51
CA GLY A 243 -0.99 -14.78 8.65
C GLY A 243 -0.79 -13.58 7.71
N ILE A 244 -1.81 -13.23 6.92
CA ILE A 244 -1.67 -12.11 5.97
C ILE A 244 -1.67 -10.77 6.70
N SER A 245 -2.45 -10.60 7.77
CA SER A 245 -2.42 -9.35 8.54
C SER A 245 -1.03 -9.06 9.12
N LYS A 246 -0.32 -10.10 9.57
CA LYS A 246 1.07 -9.97 10.05
C LYS A 246 2.01 -9.55 8.92
N GLU A 247 1.87 -10.12 7.73
CA GLU A 247 2.67 -9.71 6.57
C GLU A 247 2.39 -8.26 6.16
N ILE A 248 1.12 -7.85 6.13
CA ILE A 248 0.74 -6.45 5.88
C ILE A 248 1.33 -5.51 6.94
N GLU A 249 1.34 -5.93 8.21
CA GLU A 249 1.93 -5.15 9.30
C GLU A 249 3.46 -5.02 9.15
N ASN A 250 4.16 -6.10 8.80
CA ASN A 250 5.59 -6.06 8.50
C ASN A 250 5.91 -5.08 7.35
N LEU A 251 5.08 -5.08 6.31
CA LEU A 251 5.22 -4.14 5.18
C LEU A 251 4.94 -2.69 5.61
N ALA A 252 3.93 -2.46 6.45
CA ALA A 252 3.64 -1.14 7.00
C ALA A 252 4.76 -0.60 7.89
N LEU A 253 5.37 -1.46 8.71
CA LEU A 253 6.55 -1.11 9.50
C LEU A 253 7.72 -0.72 8.60
N THR A 254 7.97 -1.50 7.55
CA THR A 254 9.04 -1.21 6.58
C THR A 254 8.80 0.11 5.86
N LEU A 255 7.57 0.39 5.44
CA LEU A 255 7.21 1.67 4.79
C LEU A 255 7.47 2.85 5.73
N ASN A 256 7.02 2.75 6.99
CA ASN A 256 7.22 3.80 7.98
C ASN A 256 8.71 4.06 8.27
N ASP A 257 9.54 3.01 8.31
CA ASP A 257 10.99 3.13 8.44
C ASP A 257 11.62 3.91 7.27
N ILE A 258 11.24 3.56 6.03
CA ILE A 258 11.69 4.25 4.81
C ILE A 258 11.30 5.72 4.86
N LEU A 259 10.02 6.01 5.15
CA LEU A 259 9.46 7.36 5.18
C LEU A 259 10.11 8.24 6.26
N GLN A 260 10.33 7.70 7.47
CA GLN A 260 11.05 8.41 8.53
C GLN A 260 12.49 8.70 8.13
N THR A 261 13.17 7.73 7.53
CA THR A 261 14.54 7.89 7.04
C THR A 261 14.60 8.95 5.94
N GLU A 262 13.62 8.99 5.03
CA GLU A 262 13.55 10.01 3.98
C GLU A 262 13.37 11.42 4.53
N PHE A 263 12.45 11.62 5.48
CA PHE A 263 12.29 12.94 6.10
C PHE A 263 13.58 13.41 6.78
N ALA A 264 14.32 12.51 7.43
CA ALA A 264 15.62 12.83 8.01
C ALA A 264 16.63 13.23 6.93
N LEU A 265 16.71 12.50 5.81
CA LEU A 265 17.62 12.79 4.71
C LEU A 265 17.31 14.11 4.02
N VAL A 266 16.02 14.38 3.73
CA VAL A 266 15.57 15.64 3.12
C VAL A 266 15.84 16.81 4.05
N SER A 267 15.57 16.68 5.36
CA SER A 267 15.88 17.72 6.35
C SER A 267 17.39 18.06 6.38
N ILE A 268 18.26 17.05 6.36
CA ILE A 268 19.71 17.25 6.29
C ILE A 268 20.11 17.92 4.97
N TYR A 269 19.50 17.51 3.86
CA TYR A 269 19.77 18.09 2.55
C TYR A 269 19.38 19.57 2.50
N GLU A 270 18.18 19.93 2.96
CA GLU A 270 17.70 21.30 3.05
C GLU A 270 18.54 22.15 3.99
N ALA A 271 18.96 21.62 5.14
CA ALA A 271 19.86 22.32 6.08
C ALA A 271 21.21 22.64 5.43
N ARG A 272 21.78 21.69 4.66
CA ARG A 272 23.01 21.91 3.89
C ARG A 272 22.83 22.94 2.79
N LEU A 273 21.71 22.90 2.06
CA LEU A 273 21.37 23.87 1.03
C LEU A 273 21.24 25.28 1.63
N SER A 274 20.52 25.41 2.75
CA SER A 274 20.35 26.66 3.48
C SER A 274 21.68 27.21 4.01
N THR A 275 22.55 26.35 4.52
CA THR A 275 23.90 26.76 4.97
C THR A 275 24.73 27.30 3.80
N LYS A 276 24.71 26.62 2.64
CA LYS A 276 25.39 27.09 1.43
C LYS A 276 24.83 28.43 0.95
N LEU A 277 23.50 28.59 0.97
CA LEU A 277 22.85 29.84 0.61
C LEU A 277 23.25 30.96 1.59
N ALA A 278 23.25 30.69 2.89
CA ALA A 278 23.66 31.65 3.91
C ALA A 278 25.12 32.07 3.76
N GLN A 279 26.03 31.12 3.47
CA GLN A 279 27.42 31.42 3.17
C GLN A 279 27.57 32.31 1.94
N ASN A 280 26.82 32.04 0.87
CA ASN A 280 26.83 32.86 -0.33
C ASN A 280 26.31 34.28 -0.07
N VAL A 281 25.23 34.41 0.72
CA VAL A 281 24.70 35.72 1.14
C VAL A 281 25.70 36.47 2.02
N MET A 282 26.39 35.77 2.93
CA MET A 282 27.42 36.36 3.79
C MET A 282 28.59 36.90 2.96
N LEU A 283 29.08 36.13 1.98
CA LEU A 283 30.14 36.57 1.08
C LEU A 283 29.71 37.81 0.27
N LEU A 284 28.50 37.79 -0.29
CA LEU A 284 27.96 38.94 -1.04
C LEU A 284 27.81 40.18 -0.15
N THR A 285 27.36 39.98 1.08
CA THR A 285 27.18 41.05 2.07
C THR A 285 28.53 41.65 2.44
N TYR A 286 29.55 40.83 2.65
CA TYR A 286 30.91 41.32 2.90
C TYR A 286 31.44 42.15 1.73
N VAL A 287 31.32 41.66 0.50
CA VAL A 287 31.74 42.43 -0.69
C VAL A 287 30.99 43.77 -0.76
N SER A 288 29.68 43.77 -0.54
CA SER A 288 28.87 45.01 -0.59
C SER A 288 29.26 46.01 0.50
N ILE A 289 29.50 45.55 1.74
CA ILE A 289 29.93 46.42 2.85
C ILE A 289 31.27 47.09 2.55
N PHE A 290 32.21 46.41 1.88
CA PHE A 290 33.50 47.00 1.50
C PHE A 290 33.42 47.90 0.26
N TYR A 291 32.73 47.46 -0.80
CA TYR A 291 32.74 48.16 -2.09
C TYR A 291 31.82 49.38 -2.13
N LEU A 292 30.72 49.38 -1.37
CA LEU A 292 29.76 50.48 -1.42
C LEU A 292 30.33 51.79 -0.85
N PRO A 293 31.00 51.82 0.32
CA PRO A 293 31.71 53.01 0.80
C PRO A 293 32.87 53.42 -0.12
N LEU A 294 33.60 52.45 -0.68
CA LEU A 294 34.72 52.74 -1.58
C LEU A 294 34.24 53.38 -2.90
N GLY A 295 33.13 52.88 -3.46
CA GLY A 295 32.48 53.46 -4.62
C GLY A 295 31.95 54.87 -4.35
N PHE A 296 31.41 55.12 -3.15
CA PHE A 296 31.03 56.47 -2.72
C PHE A 296 32.24 57.41 -2.66
N CYS A 297 33.36 56.98 -2.09
CA CYS A 297 34.60 57.75 -2.08
C CYS A 297 35.08 58.06 -3.52
N ALA A 298 35.08 57.08 -4.42
CA ALA A 298 35.47 57.29 -5.82
C ALA A 298 34.55 58.29 -6.55
N ALA A 299 33.23 58.21 -6.32
CA ALA A 299 32.26 59.13 -6.87
C ALA A 299 32.45 60.56 -6.33
N LEU A 300 32.72 60.71 -5.03
CA LEU A 300 33.02 62.00 -4.41
C LEU A 300 34.26 62.68 -5.00
N TRP A 301 35.30 61.90 -5.33
CA TRP A 301 36.52 62.40 -5.98
C TRP A 301 36.31 62.82 -7.44
N ALA A 302 35.24 62.35 -8.10
CA ALA A 302 34.92 62.71 -9.48
C ALA A 302 34.16 64.05 -9.60
N ILE A 303 33.77 64.68 -8.48
CA ILE A 303 33.07 65.97 -8.48
C ILE A 303 34.07 67.12 -8.72
N PRO A 304 33.93 67.91 -9.80
CA PRO A 304 34.96 68.85 -10.25
C PRO A 304 35.22 70.05 -9.32
N ASP A 305 34.29 70.42 -8.44
CA ASP A 305 34.42 71.60 -7.55
C ASP A 305 35.27 71.36 -6.28
N MET A 306 35.78 70.14 -6.06
CA MET A 306 36.53 69.78 -4.85
C MET A 306 38.06 70.01 -4.97
N THR A 307 38.52 70.66 -6.04
CA THR A 307 39.96 70.86 -6.32
C THR A 307 40.59 72.07 -5.63
N ASP A 308 39.80 72.93 -4.98
CA ASP A 308 40.31 74.10 -4.25
C ASP A 308 41.05 73.72 -2.95
N MET A 309 42.21 74.33 -2.73
CA MET A 309 43.17 73.95 -1.69
C MET A 309 42.64 74.15 -0.26
N SER A 310 41.71 75.10 -0.04
CA SER A 310 41.09 75.38 1.25
C SER A 310 40.05 74.34 1.69
N THR A 311 39.36 73.72 0.73
CA THR A 311 38.29 72.73 1.00
C THR A 311 38.79 71.29 0.94
N ARG A 312 39.87 71.05 0.18
CA ARG A 312 40.44 69.71 -0.05
C ARG A 312 40.97 69.04 1.22
N MET A 313 41.68 69.76 2.07
CA MET A 313 42.30 69.17 3.28
C MET A 313 41.29 68.66 4.32
N PRO A 314 40.27 69.43 4.75
CA PRO A 314 39.26 68.92 5.67
C PRO A 314 38.39 67.82 5.03
N PHE A 315 38.11 67.90 3.73
CA PHE A 315 37.37 66.88 3.02
C PHE A 315 38.10 65.53 2.97
N ILE A 316 39.39 65.54 2.60
CA ILE A 316 40.23 64.33 2.64
C ILE A 316 40.22 63.74 4.05
N LEU A 317 40.48 64.56 5.09
CA LEU A 317 40.53 64.10 6.47
C LEU A 317 39.22 63.43 6.91
N THR A 318 38.07 64.05 6.63
CA THR A 318 36.76 63.47 6.99
C THR A 318 36.47 62.18 6.22
N ALA A 319 36.82 62.10 4.94
CA ALA A 319 36.66 60.89 4.15
C ALA A 319 37.55 59.74 4.64
N THR A 320 38.82 60.00 5.00
CA THR A 320 39.69 58.95 5.57
C THR A 320 39.20 58.50 6.94
N VAL A 321 38.76 59.43 7.80
CA VAL A 321 38.24 59.08 9.13
C VAL A 321 36.98 58.23 9.02
N VAL A 322 36.02 58.63 8.18
CA VAL A 322 34.78 57.85 7.97
C VAL A 322 35.10 56.47 7.38
N SER A 323 35.95 56.40 6.36
CA SER A 323 36.37 55.12 5.78
C SER A 323 37.07 54.22 6.80
N LEU A 324 37.94 54.79 7.65
CA LEU A 324 38.67 54.04 8.67
C LEU A 324 37.71 53.54 9.77
N VAL A 325 36.76 54.37 10.20
CA VAL A 325 35.72 53.97 11.16
C VAL A 325 34.83 52.86 10.58
N THR A 326 34.37 52.99 9.33
CA THR A 326 33.55 51.97 8.67
C THR A 326 34.30 50.64 8.54
N LEU A 327 35.60 50.67 8.18
CA LEU A 327 36.44 49.48 8.12
C LEU A 327 36.66 48.85 9.51
N LEU A 328 36.87 49.69 10.53
CA LEU A 328 37.10 49.23 11.92
C LEU A 328 35.83 48.61 12.51
N VAL A 329 34.65 49.18 12.24
CA VAL A 329 33.35 48.60 12.59
C VAL A 329 33.16 47.28 11.86
N THR A 330 33.44 47.21 10.55
CA THR A 330 33.31 46.00 9.75
C THR A 330 34.21 44.87 10.24
N PHE A 331 35.47 45.16 10.53
CA PHE A 331 36.42 44.18 11.08
C PHE A 331 36.06 43.76 12.51
N SER A 332 35.37 44.62 13.24
CA SER A 332 34.88 44.34 14.58
C SER A 332 33.53 43.63 14.60
N LEU A 333 32.88 43.40 13.45
CA LEU A 333 31.57 42.73 13.39
C LEU A 333 31.61 41.33 14.00
N ASP A 334 32.67 40.55 13.78
CA ASP A 334 32.82 39.22 14.40
C ASP A 334 32.93 39.30 15.93
N ARG A 335 33.61 40.33 16.44
CA ARG A 335 33.71 40.59 17.88
C ARG A 335 32.39 41.07 18.46
N ILE A 336 31.68 41.95 17.74
CA ILE A 336 30.38 42.49 18.15
C ILE A 336 29.32 41.38 18.15
N ALA A 337 29.31 40.52 17.14
CA ALA A 337 28.44 39.35 17.06
C ALA A 337 28.69 38.38 18.23
N ALA A 338 29.96 38.12 18.57
CA ALA A 338 30.33 37.28 19.72
C ALA A 338 29.89 37.91 21.06
N ILE A 339 30.02 39.23 21.22
CA ILE A 339 29.55 39.95 22.41
C ILE A 339 28.02 39.88 22.50
N MET A 340 27.30 40.11 21.39
CA MET A 340 25.85 40.00 21.32
C MET A 340 25.37 38.59 21.70
N LEU A 341 26.05 37.55 21.22
CA LEU A 341 25.70 36.16 21.57
C LEU A 341 25.86 35.89 23.07
N ARG A 342 26.94 36.40 23.69
CA ARG A 342 27.16 36.29 25.15
C ARG A 342 26.10 37.04 25.95
N VAL A 343 25.74 38.25 25.53
CA VAL A 343 24.69 39.06 26.19
C VAL A 343 23.35 38.35 26.09
N TYR A 344 23.01 37.78 24.93
CA TYR A 344 21.80 37.00 24.75
C TYR A 344 21.75 35.77 25.67
N GLN A 345 22.86 35.03 25.80
CA GLN A 345 22.96 33.89 26.71
C GLN A 345 22.77 34.31 28.18
N LEU A 346 23.40 35.41 28.59
CA LEU A 346 23.25 35.95 29.95
C LEU A 346 21.80 36.38 30.26
N LEU A 347 21.14 37.01 29.29
CA LEU A 347 19.72 37.38 29.41
C LEU A 347 18.82 36.15 29.51
N LYS A 348 19.07 35.13 28.68
CA LYS A 348 18.33 33.87 28.73
C LYS A 348 18.45 33.19 30.09
N ASP A 349 19.66 33.11 30.64
CA ASP A 349 19.92 32.52 31.95
C ASP A 349 19.32 33.35 33.09
N TYR A 350 19.35 34.67 32.98
CA TYR A 350 18.72 35.58 33.93
C TYR A 350 17.19 35.40 33.95
N ILE A 351 16.56 35.32 32.78
CA ILE A 351 15.11 35.11 32.64
C ILE A 351 14.73 33.71 33.16
N ALA A 352 15.48 32.67 32.80
CA ALA A 352 15.24 31.30 33.29
C ALA A 352 15.33 31.22 34.82
N LYS A 353 16.34 31.86 35.44
CA LYS A 353 16.47 31.94 36.90
C LYS A 353 15.35 32.74 37.56
N LYS A 354 14.86 33.79 36.90
CA LYS A 354 13.75 34.62 37.41
C LYS A 354 12.43 33.86 37.34
N CYS A 355 12.13 33.19 36.23
CA CYS A 355 10.98 32.30 36.10
C CYS A 355 11.03 31.12 37.10
N GLY A 356 12.20 30.49 37.28
CA GLY A 356 12.37 29.43 38.27
C GLY A 356 12.11 29.89 39.71
N ARG A 357 12.57 31.09 40.09
CA ARG A 357 12.28 31.69 41.41
C ARG A 357 10.81 32.03 41.60
N ILE A 358 10.14 32.53 40.56
CA ILE A 358 8.70 32.83 40.62
C ILE A 358 7.91 31.52 40.77
N ALA A 359 8.25 30.47 40.02
CA ALA A 359 7.61 29.17 40.12
C ALA A 359 7.81 28.51 41.51
N ALA A 360 8.99 28.67 42.12
CA ALA A 360 9.27 28.21 43.48
C ALA A 360 8.43 28.96 44.52
N LYS A 361 8.33 30.29 44.42
CA LYS A 361 7.47 31.11 45.28
C LYS A 361 5.99 30.72 45.19
N TRP A 362 5.49 30.45 43.98
CA TRP A 362 4.12 29.98 43.78
C TRP A 362 3.84 28.61 44.43
N LYS A 363 4.83 27.70 44.47
CA LYS A 363 4.71 26.41 45.16
C LYS A 363 4.65 26.54 46.68
N GLU A 364 5.35 27.51 47.27
CA GLU A 364 5.28 27.77 48.72
C GLU A 364 3.93 28.36 49.14
N TRP A 365 3.37 29.27 48.33
CA TRP A 365 2.05 29.85 48.60
C TRP A 365 0.90 28.84 48.55
N LYS A 366 1.06 27.75 47.79
CA LYS A 366 0.02 26.70 47.65
C LYS A 366 0.06 25.65 48.78
N LYS A 367 1.07 25.69 49.65
CA LYS A 367 1.26 24.77 50.78
C LYS A 367 0.85 25.37 52.13
N LYS A 368 0.57 26.66 52.19
CA LYS A 368 -0.19 27.31 53.27
C LYS A 368 -1.66 27.35 52.86
#